data_AF-A0A536PVC4-F1
#
_entry.id   AF-A0A536PVC4-F1
#
_cell.length_a   1.000
_cell.length_b   1.000
_cell.length_c   1.000
_cell.angle_alpha   90.00
_cell.angle_beta   90.00
_cell.angle_gamma   90.00
#
_symmetry.space_group_name_H-M   'P 1'
#
loop_
_entity.id
_entity.type
_entity.pdbx_description
1 polymer ?
#
loop_
_entity_poly.entity_id
_entity_poly.type
_entity_poly.pdbx_seq_one_letter_code
_entity_poly.pdbx_strand_id
1 'polypeptide(L)'
;MQGTYILDFESCKQASVGDVWWEQRTSTDRQLAPRNGAQIANLGPVNFNSVTLAMLKTEPYQATPINGSTVGGQLSSGTVIAIRTRGGHYAKMRIDSYGYNLLITSTTYQ
;
A
#
# COMPACT_ATOMS: atom_id res chain seq x y z
N MET A 1 3.46 4.06 11.62
CA MET A 1 4.70 4.75 11.21
C MET A 1 4.42 6.25 11.13
N GLN A 2 5.41 7.12 11.34
CA GLN A 2 5.24 8.58 11.36
C GLN A 2 5.76 9.21 10.06
N GLY A 3 5.04 10.21 9.51
CA GLY A 3 5.53 11.02 8.39
C GLY A 3 5.59 10.31 7.03
N THR A 4 6.56 10.70 6.22
CA THR A 4 6.84 10.16 4.87
C THR A 4 7.81 8.98 4.97
N TYR A 5 7.44 7.81 4.47
CA TYR A 5 8.27 6.61 4.60
C TYR A 5 8.02 5.57 3.52
N ILE A 6 9.05 4.77 3.23
CA ILE A 6 9.01 3.69 2.24
C ILE A 6 8.90 2.34 2.95
N LEU A 7 8.02 1.48 2.45
CA LEU A 7 7.80 0.11 2.88
C LEU A 7 8.43 -0.85 1.88
N ASP A 8 9.17 -1.82 2.39
CA ASP A 8 9.69 -2.96 1.65
C ASP A 8 8.95 -4.22 2.13
N PHE A 9 8.17 -4.82 1.24
CA PHE A 9 7.32 -5.97 1.56
C PHE A 9 8.09 -7.30 1.50
N GLU A 10 9.31 -7.29 0.98
CA GLU A 10 10.24 -8.42 1.09
C GLU A 10 10.74 -8.60 2.52
N SER A 11 11.05 -7.49 3.21
CA SER A 11 11.50 -7.49 4.60
C SER A 11 10.41 -7.16 5.62
N CYS A 12 9.19 -6.85 5.15
CA CYS A 12 8.03 -6.41 5.92
C CYS A 12 8.32 -5.20 6.83
N LYS A 13 9.18 -4.27 6.38
CA LYS A 13 9.69 -3.18 7.21
C LYS A 13 9.80 -1.87 6.44
N GLN A 14 9.96 -0.77 7.17
CA GLN A 14 10.39 0.49 6.60
C GLN A 14 11.84 0.38 6.11
N ALA A 15 12.14 0.96 4.95
CA ALA A 15 13.46 0.93 4.35
C ALA A 15 13.78 2.26 3.65
N SER A 16 15.04 2.45 3.26
CA SER A 16 15.47 3.55 2.37
C SER A 16 15.10 3.28 0.91
N VAL A 17 14.95 2.01 0.54
CA VAL A 17 14.51 1.53 -0.78
C VAL A 17 13.50 0.41 -0.55
N GLY A 18 12.35 0.48 -1.21
CA GLY A 18 11.28 -0.50 -1.06
C GLY A 18 10.26 -0.39 -2.19
N ASP A 19 9.09 -0.96 -1.96
CA ASP A 19 8.05 -1.16 -2.97
C ASP A 19 7.00 -0.05 -2.96
N VAL A 20 6.63 0.45 -1.78
CA VAL A 20 5.54 1.43 -1.65
C VAL A 20 5.98 2.58 -0.77
N TRP A 21 5.77 3.79 -1.25
CA TRP A 21 6.08 5.03 -0.57
C TRP A 21 4.80 5.71 -0.12
N TRP A 22 4.64 5.84 1.20
CA TRP A 22 3.68 6.78 1.77
C TRP A 22 4.32 8.16 1.77
N GLU A 23 3.87 9.00 0.84
CA GLU A 23 4.37 10.37 0.69
C GLU A 23 3.38 11.35 1.31
N GLN A 24 3.81 12.08 2.33
CA GLN A 24 3.11 13.27 2.82
C GLN A 24 3.80 14.49 2.22
N ARG A 25 3.09 15.22 1.37
CA ARG A 25 3.60 16.47 0.78
C ARG A 25 3.21 17.67 1.60
N THR A 26 2.00 17.63 2.16
CA THR A 26 1.49 18.61 3.12
C THR A 26 0.72 17.91 4.24
N SER A 27 0.07 18.68 5.11
CA SER A 27 -0.81 18.13 6.15
C SER A 27 -2.06 17.43 5.58
N THR A 28 -2.47 17.75 4.35
CA THR A 28 -3.70 17.22 3.72
C THR A 28 -3.46 16.57 2.36
N ASP A 29 -2.32 16.82 1.70
CA ASP A 29 -1.92 16.20 0.43
C ASP A 29 -0.97 15.03 0.67
N ARG A 30 -1.42 13.83 0.27
CA ARG A 30 -0.72 12.57 0.52
C ARG A 30 -0.99 11.59 -0.61
N GLN A 31 -0.06 10.67 -0.82
CA GLN A 31 -0.26 9.57 -1.75
C GLN A 31 0.43 8.29 -1.30
N LEU A 32 -0.11 7.17 -1.80
CA LEU A 32 0.53 5.88 -1.74
C LEU A 32 1.09 5.56 -3.14
N ALA A 33 2.40 5.70 -3.31
CA ALA A 33 3.07 5.59 -4.60
C ALA A 33 3.91 4.30 -4.68
N PRO A 34 3.74 3.45 -5.69
CA PRO A 34 4.67 2.36 -5.92
C PRO A 34 6.04 2.88 -6.37
N ARG A 35 7.11 2.16 -6.06
CA ARG A 35 8.51 2.54 -6.34
C ARG A 35 9.28 1.38 -6.94
N ASN A 36 10.36 1.69 -7.66
CA ASN A 36 11.37 0.71 -8.09
C ASN A 36 10.80 -0.49 -8.88
N GLY A 37 9.76 -0.27 -9.69
CA GLY A 37 9.12 -1.33 -10.48
C GLY A 37 8.02 -2.11 -9.76
N ALA A 38 7.77 -1.83 -8.48
CA ALA A 38 6.57 -2.33 -7.81
C ALA A 38 5.30 -1.73 -8.45
N GLN A 39 4.16 -2.37 -8.19
CA GLN A 39 2.86 -1.96 -8.68
C GLN A 39 1.80 -2.20 -7.61
N ILE A 40 0.70 -1.45 -7.64
CA ILE A 40 -0.38 -1.54 -6.66
C ILE A 40 -1.76 -1.60 -7.32
N ALA A 41 -2.73 -2.18 -6.61
CA ALA A 41 -4.15 -2.11 -6.94
C ALA A 41 -4.98 -1.83 -5.67
N ASN A 42 -5.96 -0.93 -5.77
CA ASN A 42 -6.84 -0.59 -4.66
C ASN A 42 -8.05 -1.55 -4.64
N LEU A 43 -8.11 -2.44 -3.65
CA LEU A 43 -9.23 -3.35 -3.47
C LEU A 43 -10.40 -2.69 -2.72
N GLY A 44 -10.18 -1.50 -2.14
CA GLY A 44 -11.14 -0.84 -1.28
C GLY A 44 -11.33 -1.54 0.06
N PRO A 45 -12.41 -1.23 0.81
CA PRO A 45 -12.68 -1.81 2.11
C PRO A 45 -13.22 -3.25 1.98
N VAL A 46 -12.30 -4.21 1.88
CA VAL A 46 -12.62 -5.65 1.82
C VAL A 46 -12.08 -6.38 3.06
N ASN A 47 -12.61 -7.58 3.32
CA ASN A 47 -12.07 -8.41 4.40
C ASN A 47 -10.64 -8.86 4.06
N PHE A 48 -9.65 -8.31 4.77
CA PHE A 48 -8.24 -8.64 4.58
C PHE A 48 -7.95 -10.15 4.62
N ASN A 49 -8.64 -10.90 5.48
CA ASN A 49 -8.41 -12.35 5.63
C ASN A 49 -8.97 -13.16 4.46
N SER A 50 -9.95 -12.64 3.71
CA SER A 50 -10.50 -13.33 2.53
C SER A 50 -9.69 -13.09 1.25
N VAL A 51 -8.80 -12.09 1.23
CA VAL A 51 -7.92 -11.83 0.07
C VAL A 51 -6.83 -12.90 0.01
N THR A 52 -6.95 -13.81 -0.97
CA THR A 52 -6.02 -14.93 -1.16
C THR A 52 -4.94 -14.60 -2.20
N LEU A 53 -3.86 -15.39 -2.25
CA LEU A 53 -2.83 -15.28 -3.29
C LEU A 53 -3.42 -15.44 -4.70
N ALA A 54 -4.39 -16.33 -4.89
CA ALA A 54 -5.02 -16.55 -6.20
C ALA A 54 -5.72 -15.27 -6.70
N MET A 55 -6.42 -14.56 -5.80
CA MET A 55 -7.03 -13.26 -6.12
C MET A 55 -5.96 -12.20 -6.40
N LEU A 56 -4.91 -12.12 -5.56
CA LEU A 56 -3.81 -11.18 -5.77
C LEU A 56 -3.17 -11.33 -7.15
N LYS A 57 -3.05 -12.55 -7.69
CA LYS A 57 -2.48 -12.79 -9.02
C LYS A 57 -3.33 -12.23 -10.18
N THR A 58 -4.62 -11.98 -9.96
CA THR A 58 -5.55 -11.49 -10.99
C THR A 58 -5.77 -9.98 -10.96
N GLU A 59 -5.25 -9.29 -9.95
CA GLU A 59 -5.51 -7.86 -9.77
C GLU A 59 -4.89 -7.01 -10.89
N PRO A 60 -5.56 -5.91 -11.29
CA PRO A 60 -5.08 -5.02 -12.35
C PRO A 60 -4.03 -4.04 -11.82
N TYR A 61 -2.84 -4.55 -11.50
CA TYR A 61 -1.73 -3.75 -10.95
C TYR A 61 -1.34 -2.56 -11.84
N GLN A 62 -1.15 -1.40 -11.22
CA GLN A 62 -0.74 -0.16 -11.88
C GLN A 62 0.47 0.48 -11.17
N ALA A 63 1.21 1.31 -11.91
CA ALA A 63 2.26 2.16 -11.35
C ALA A 63 1.72 3.53 -10.86
N THR A 64 0.43 3.81 -11.09
CA THR A 64 -0.20 5.06 -10.71
C THR A 64 -0.38 5.13 -9.19
N PRO A 65 0.07 6.22 -8.53
CA PRO A 65 -0.18 6.41 -7.11
C PRO A 65 -1.67 6.47 -6.77
N ILE A 66 -2.03 5.97 -5.59
CA ILE A 66 -3.38 6.12 -5.04
C ILE A 66 -3.44 7.43 -4.25
N ASN A 67 -4.48 8.22 -4.49
CA ASN A 67 -4.70 9.46 -3.75
C ASN A 67 -5.03 9.13 -2.29
N GLY A 68 -4.16 9.54 -1.37
CA GLY A 68 -4.32 9.41 0.08
C GLY A 68 -4.60 10.74 0.77
N SER A 69 -5.04 11.75 0.02
CA SER A 69 -5.29 13.09 0.53
C SER A 69 -6.61 13.18 1.29
N THR A 70 -6.79 14.24 2.07
CA THR A 70 -8.06 14.50 2.77
C THR A 70 -9.21 14.73 1.80
N VAL A 71 -8.96 15.42 0.68
CA VAL A 71 -9.96 15.69 -0.36
C VAL A 71 -9.76 14.72 -1.52
N GLY A 72 -10.84 14.03 -1.92
CA GLY A 72 -10.80 13.05 -3.01
C GLY A 72 -9.97 11.80 -2.69
N GLY A 73 -9.62 11.59 -1.42
CA GLY A 73 -8.86 10.44 -0.96
C GLY A 73 -9.58 9.13 -1.22
N GLN A 74 -8.81 8.11 -1.61
CA GLN A 74 -9.29 6.77 -1.93
C GLN A 74 -8.90 5.74 -0.85
N LEU A 75 -8.33 6.23 0.26
CA LEU A 75 -7.85 5.44 1.38
C LEU A 75 -8.68 5.77 2.62
N SER A 76 -9.13 4.74 3.30
CA SER A 76 -9.79 4.81 4.60
C SER A 76 -9.38 3.62 5.46
N SER A 77 -9.67 3.65 6.75
CA SER A 77 -9.49 2.47 7.60
C SER A 77 -10.26 1.28 7.01
N GLY A 78 -9.61 0.12 6.93
CA GLY A 78 -10.13 -1.09 6.30
C GLY A 78 -9.79 -1.22 4.82
N THR A 79 -9.34 -0.16 4.13
CA THR A 79 -8.90 -0.28 2.73
C THR A 79 -7.75 -1.28 2.61
N VAL A 80 -7.88 -2.22 1.68
CA VAL A 80 -6.83 -3.19 1.35
C VAL A 80 -6.20 -2.82 0.01
N ILE A 81 -4.87 -2.85 -0.03
CA ILE A 81 -4.06 -2.62 -1.21
C ILE A 81 -3.36 -3.93 -1.57
N ALA A 82 -3.55 -4.37 -2.81
CA ALA A 82 -2.74 -5.43 -3.39
C ALA A 82 -1.44 -4.83 -3.91
N ILE A 83 -0.32 -5.52 -3.69
CA ILE A 83 1.02 -5.07 -4.07
C ILE A 83 1.70 -6.18 -4.87
N ARG A 84 2.26 -5.82 -6.02
CA ARG A 84 3.28 -6.61 -6.70
C ARG A 84 4.62 -5.97 -6.39
N THR A 85 5.47 -6.66 -5.66
CA THR A 85 6.75 -6.11 -5.19
C THR A 85 7.72 -5.94 -6.36
N ARG A 86 8.78 -5.16 -6.15
CA ARG A 86 9.90 -5.04 -7.11
C ARG A 86 10.58 -6.39 -7.40
N GLY A 87 10.52 -7.32 -6.45
CA GLY A 87 11.04 -8.69 -6.57
C GLY A 87 10.11 -9.62 -7.35
N GLY A 88 8.89 -9.17 -7.70
CA GLY A 88 7.90 -9.96 -8.41
C GLY A 88 6.97 -10.79 -7.53
N HIS A 89 7.08 -10.66 -6.19
CA HIS A 89 6.21 -11.32 -5.24
C HIS A 89 4.88 -10.58 -5.06
N TYR A 90 3.93 -11.24 -4.42
CA TYR A 90 2.62 -10.68 -4.14
C TYR A 90 2.49 -10.37 -2.65
N ALA A 91 1.96 -9.21 -2.32
CA ALA A 91 1.66 -8.82 -0.96
C ALA A 91 0.28 -8.16 -0.88
N LYS A 92 -0.25 -8.12 0.33
CA LYS A 92 -1.44 -7.32 0.67
C LYS A 92 -1.18 -6.49 1.91
N MET A 93 -1.78 -5.32 1.94
CA MET A 93 -1.69 -4.37 3.05
C MET A 93 -3.08 -3.85 3.36
N ARG A 94 -3.49 -3.85 4.63
CA ARG A 94 -4.68 -3.13 5.11
C ARG A 94 -4.26 -1.85 5.81
N ILE A 95 -4.99 -0.77 5.57
CA ILE A 95 -4.91 0.46 6.36
C ILE A 95 -5.69 0.25 7.67
N ASP A 96 -5.01 0.19 8.81
CA ASP A 96 -5.65 0.06 10.12
C ASP A 96 -6.09 1.42 10.65
N SER A 97 -5.23 2.43 10.51
CA SER A 97 -5.52 3.81 10.87
C SER A 97 -4.99 4.77 9.82
N TYR A 98 -5.76 5.83 9.57
CA TYR A 98 -5.54 6.80 8.52
C TYR A 98 -5.50 8.22 9.10
N GLY A 99 -4.54 9.04 8.65
CA GLY A 99 -4.29 10.38 9.16
C GLY A 99 -2.81 10.72 9.04
N TYR A 100 -2.28 11.49 10.01
CA TYR A 100 -0.84 11.81 10.06
C TYR A 100 0.03 10.54 10.15
N ASN A 101 -0.47 9.52 10.85
CA ASN A 101 0.15 8.21 10.90
C ASN A 101 -0.68 7.25 10.04
N LEU A 102 0.01 6.48 9.20
CA LEU A 102 -0.59 5.34 8.54
C LEU A 102 -0.14 4.09 9.33
N LEU A 103 -1.11 3.44 9.96
CA LEU A 103 -0.91 2.13 10.61
C LEU A 103 -1.40 1.07 9.65
N ILE A 104 -0.63 -0.01 9.52
CA ILE A 104 -0.90 -1.05 8.54
C ILE A 104 -0.71 -2.44 9.10
N THR A 105 -1.48 -3.37 8.56
CA THR A 105 -1.28 -4.82 8.68
C THR A 105 -0.91 -5.33 7.30
N SER A 106 0.09 -6.21 7.18
CA SER A 106 0.52 -6.72 5.88
C SER A 106 0.85 -8.21 5.88
N THR A 107 0.82 -8.83 4.70
CA THR A 107 1.23 -10.22 4.46
C THR A 107 1.86 -10.32 3.08
N THR A 108 3.00 -10.98 2.97
CA THR A 108 3.73 -11.23 1.73
C THR A 108 3.73 -12.71 1.38
N TYR A 109 3.64 -13.01 0.09
CA TYR A 109 3.65 -14.34 -0.50
C TYR A 109 4.81 -14.43 -1.50
N GLN A 110 5.84 -15.19 -1.14
CA GLN A 110 7.00 -15.50 -1.98
C GLN A 110 6.71 -16.68 -2.90
#